data_AF-A0A4Q2ZE51-F1
#
_entry.id   AF-A0A4Q2ZE51-F1
#
_cell.length_a   1.000
_cell.length_b   1.000
_cell.length_c   1.000
_cell.angle_alpha   90.00
_cell.angle_beta   90.00
_cell.angle_gamma   90.00
#
_symmetry.space_group_name_H-M   'P 1'
#
loop_
_entity.id
_entity.type
_entity.pdbx_description
1 polymer ?
#
loop_
_entity_poly.entity_id
_entity_poly.type
_entity_poly.pdbx_seq_one_letter_code
_entity_poly.pdbx_strand_id
1 'polypeptide(L)' 'KDYAASDVRFLHQMKVELDKRLAREGRMELAQSCFDFLPWRAELDLAGWPEVDIFAHA' A
#
# COMPACT_ATOMS: atom_id res chain seq x y z
N LYS A 1 19.06 -11.87 14.61
CA LYS A 1 17.99 -11.45 15.55
C LYS A 1 17.58 -9.99 15.36
N ASP A 2 18.19 -9.25 14.42
CA ASP A 2 17.91 -7.81 14.21
C ASP A 2 16.96 -7.48 13.05
N TYR A 3 16.45 -8.49 12.32
CA TYR A 3 15.68 -8.31 11.08
C TYR A 3 14.36 -7.53 11.27
N ALA A 4 13.56 -7.89 12.28
CA ALA A 4 12.26 -7.23 12.51
C ALA A 4 12.39 -5.74 12.88
N ALA A 5 13.47 -5.35 13.54
CA ALA A 5 13.74 -3.96 13.90
C ALA A 5 14.31 -3.17 12.71
N SER A 6 15.13 -3.81 11.86
CA SER A 6 15.63 -3.18 10.63
C SER A 6 14.53 -2.94 9.60
N ASP A 7 13.55 -3.83 9.50
CA ASP A 7 12.50 -3.78 8.47
C ASP A 7 11.59 -2.55 8.61
N VAL A 8 11.40 -2.06 9.83
CA VAL A 8 10.53 -0.91 10.10
C VAL A 8 11.28 0.41 10.27
N ARG A 9 12.60 0.35 10.46
CA ARG A 9 13.44 1.50 10.84
C ARG A 9 13.33 2.67 9.85
N PHE A 10 13.25 2.36 8.56
CA PHE A 10 13.30 3.37 7.49
C PHE A 10 11.95 3.67 6.87
N LEU A 11 10.87 2.97 7.24
CA LEU A 11 9.55 3.13 6.61
C LEU A 11 9.01 4.55 6.75
N HIS A 12 9.20 5.19 7.90
CA HIS A 12 8.78 6.58 8.11
C HIS A 12 9.54 7.55 7.22
N GLN A 13 10.85 7.37 7.07
CA GLN A 13 11.69 8.22 6.22
C GLN A 13 11.34 8.05 4.74
N MET A 14 11.10 6.80 4.32
CA MET A 14 10.62 6.49 2.97
C MET A 14 9.26 7.13 2.69
N LYS A 15 8.31 7.02 3.62
CA LYS A 15 6.97 7.62 3.48
C LYS A 15 7.06 9.11 3.18
N VAL A 16 7.83 9.85 3.98
CA VAL A 16 7.99 11.31 3.80
C VAL A 16 8.51 11.68 2.41
N GLU A 17 9.45 10.90 1.88
CA GLU A 17 10.01 11.15 0.55
C GLU A 17 9.04 10.78 -0.58
N LEU A 18 8.29 9.68 -0.42
CA LEU A 18 7.28 9.25 -1.39
C LEU A 18 6.08 10.20 -1.41
N ASP A 19 5.63 10.69 -0.25
CA ASP A 19 4.53 11.66 -0.14
C ASP A 19 4.84 12.95 -0.93
N LYS A 20 6.09 13.44 -0.87
CA LYS A 20 6.53 14.60 -1.66
C LYS A 20 6.44 14.35 -3.16
N ARG A 21 6.81 13.14 -3.61
CA ARG A 21 6.75 12.77 -5.04
C ARG A 21 5.30 12.64 -5.51
N LEU A 22 4.44 12.03 -4.70
CA LEU A 22 3.00 11.94 -4.98
C LEU A 22 2.35 13.31 -5.08
N ALA A 23 2.66 14.23 -4.17
CA ALA A 23 2.17 15.61 -4.24
C ALA A 23 2.67 16.33 -5.48
N ARG A 24 3.97 16.21 -5.80
CA ARG A 24 4.57 16.79 -7.02
C ARG A 24 3.92 16.28 -8.30
N GLU A 25 3.53 15.01 -8.33
CA GLU A 25 2.91 14.36 -9.48
C GLU A 25 1.38 14.47 -9.51
N GLY A 26 0.77 15.12 -8.51
CA GLY A 26 -0.69 15.25 -8.41
C GLY A 26 -1.42 13.93 -8.14
N ARG A 27 -0.74 12.93 -7.58
CA ARG A 27 -1.26 11.56 -7.36
C ARG A 27 -1.69 11.27 -5.92
N MET A 28 -1.72 12.28 -5.07
CA MET A 28 -2.02 12.11 -3.65
C MET A 28 -3.43 11.55 -3.42
N GLU A 29 -4.45 12.05 -4.13
CA GLU A 29 -5.83 11.56 -3.98
C GLU A 29 -5.99 10.11 -4.41
N LEU A 30 -5.32 9.72 -5.51
CA LEU A 30 -5.29 8.34 -5.97
C LEU A 30 -4.60 7.42 -4.95
N ALA A 31 -3.44 7.84 -4.43
CA ALA A 31 -2.73 7.07 -3.41
C ALA A 31 -3.57 6.89 -2.14
N GLN A 32 -4.25 7.95 -1.68
CA GLN A 32 -5.15 7.88 -0.53
C GLN A 32 -6.28 6.89 -0.78
N SER A 33 -6.90 6.93 -1.96
CA SER A 33 -7.98 5.99 -2.34
C SER A 33 -7.50 4.53 -2.34
N CYS A 34 -6.27 4.27 -2.80
CA CYS A 34 -5.66 2.95 -2.72
C CYS A 34 -5.40 2.52 -1.28
N PHE A 35 -4.92 3.42 -0.40
CA PHE A 35 -4.68 3.11 1.01
C PHE A 35 -5.99 2.84 1.77
N ASP A 36 -7.05 3.57 1.46
CA ASP A 36 -8.38 3.37 2.06
C ASP A 36 -8.99 2.02 1.64
N PHE A 37 -8.66 1.51 0.45
CA PHE A 37 -9.09 0.21 -0.04
C PHE A 37 -8.25 -0.97 0.51
N LEU A 38 -7.02 -0.71 0.96
CA LEU A 38 -6.08 -1.76 1.36
C LEU A 38 -6.60 -2.72 2.46
N PRO A 39 -7.35 -2.27 3.49
CA PRO A 39 -7.95 -3.18 4.47
C PRO A 39 -8.94 -4.17 3.83
N TRP A 40 -9.78 -3.70 2.91
CA TRP A 40 -10.72 -4.56 2.19
C TRP A 40 -10.00 -5.55 1.29
N ARG A 41 -8.90 -5.14 0.65
CA ARG A 41 -8.07 -6.08 -0.12
C ARG A 41 -7.55 -7.21 0.76
N ALA A 42 -7.05 -6.89 1.96
CA ALA A 42 -6.59 -7.90 2.91
C ALA A 42 -7.71 -8.85 3.37
N GLU A 43 -8.93 -8.35 3.55
CA GLU A 43 -10.09 -9.20 3.86
C GLU A 43 -10.47 -10.12 2.70
N LEU A 44 -10.42 -9.63 1.46
CA LEU A 44 -10.67 -10.43 0.26
C LEU A 44 -9.62 -11.53 0.08
N ASP A 45 -8.35 -11.23 0.38
CA ASP A 45 -7.28 -12.23 0.37
C ASP A 45 -7.58 -13.36 1.38
N LEU A 46 -8.06 -13.03 2.59
CA LEU A 46 -8.50 -14.01 3.59
C LEU A 46 -9.76 -14.78 3.17
N ALA A 47 -10.66 -14.14 2.41
CA ALA A 47 -11.89 -14.74 1.90
C ALA A 47 -11.68 -15.66 0.68
N GLY A 48 -10.43 -15.87 0.24
CA GLY A 48 -10.09 -16.79 -0.84
C GLY A 48 -9.92 -16.15 -2.22
N TRP A 49 -9.71 -14.83 -2.28
CA TRP A 49 -9.42 -14.09 -3.52
C TRP A 49 -7.95 -13.61 -3.70
N PRO A 50 -6.90 -14.26 -3.12
CA PRO A 50 -5.55 -13.70 -3.16
C PRO A 50 -4.93 -13.67 -4.57
N GLU A 51 -5.30 -14.60 -5.44
CA GLU A 51 -4.73 -14.74 -6.80
C GLU A 51 -5.53 -13.99 -7.87
N VAL A 52 -6.70 -13.44 -7.50
CA VAL A 52 -7.60 -12.75 -8.43
C VAL A 52 -7.53 -11.26 -8.19
N ASP A 53 -7.19 -10.50 -9.23
CA ASP A 53 -7.51 -9.08 -9.23
C ASP A 53 -9.03 -8.94 -9.38
N ILE A 54 -9.69 -8.46 -8.33
CA ILE A 54 -11.15 -8.32 -8.29
C ILE A 54 -11.69 -7.35 -9.34
N PHE A 55 -10.83 -6.53 -9.94
CA PHE A 55 -11.18 -5.60 -11.01
C PHE A 55 -10.91 -6.16 -12.41
N ALA A 56 -10.22 -7.30 -12.52
CA ALA A 56 -9.94 -7.93 -13.80
C ALA A 56 -11.16 -8.74 -14.29
N HIS A 57 -11.40 -8.71 -15.61
CA HIS A 57 -12.47 -9.49 -16.23
C HIS A 57 -12.09 -10.97 -16.46
N ALA A 58 -10.80 -11.23 -16.72
CA ALA A 58 -10.10 -12.52 -16.72
C ALA A 58 -8.61 -12.26 -17.02
#